data_AF-A0A963SZL7-F1
#
_entry.id   AF-A0A963SZL7-F1
#
_cell.length_a   1.000
_cell.length_b   1.000
_cell.length_c   1.000
_cell.angle_alpha   90.00
_cell.angle_beta   90.00
_cell.angle_gamma   90.00
#
_symmetry.space_group_name_H-M   'P 1'
#
loop_
_entity.id
_entity.type
_entity.pdbx_description
1 polymer ?
#
loop_
_entity_poly.entity_id
_entity_poly.type
_entity_poly.pdbx_seq_one_letter_code
_entity_poly.pdbx_strand_id
1 'polypeptide(L)'
;MAQATLDIDLGTIAANWRSPDAASGPSARTAAVVKADACGPGAKAVAKALARSGVRTFFVAMAEEGSGLRQALRPGPRIFVFGGHMADDADTLKQHELFALLYAPLQITRHRQTLPGHRFAVQIDTGINRRGIDALASAAGIIPYESRTALGPRYAPRYLEAEA
;
A
#
# COMPACT_ATOMS: atom_id res chain seq x y z
N MET A 1 34.03 21.99 -11.34
CA MET A 1 32.96 21.01 -11.61
C MET A 1 31.63 21.70 -11.39
N ALA A 2 30.75 21.76 -12.38
CA ALA A 2 29.42 22.34 -12.22
C ALA A 2 28.46 21.23 -11.72
N GLN A 3 27.72 21.50 -10.65
CA GLN A 3 26.73 20.58 -10.08
C GLN A 3 25.33 21.17 -10.31
N ALA A 4 24.41 20.36 -10.83
CA ALA A 4 23.01 20.75 -10.97
C ALA A 4 22.31 20.77 -9.61
N THR A 5 21.39 21.72 -9.43
CA THR A 5 20.59 21.91 -8.22
C THR A 5 19.11 21.70 -8.53
N LEU A 6 18.36 21.21 -7.53
CA LEU A 6 16.92 20.99 -7.62
C LEU A 6 16.24 21.67 -6.42
N ASP A 7 15.44 22.68 -6.69
CA ASP A 7 14.69 23.41 -5.67
C ASP A 7 13.32 22.78 -5.47
N ILE A 8 13.02 22.39 -4.23
CA ILE A 8 11.76 21.73 -3.85
C ILE A 8 10.98 22.62 -2.89
N ASP A 9 9.82 23.10 -3.32
CA ASP A 9 8.91 23.85 -2.47
C ASP A 9 7.98 22.91 -1.67
N LEU A 10 8.35 22.69 -0.42
CA LEU A 10 7.56 21.91 0.53
C LEU A 10 6.21 22.56 0.90
N GLY A 11 6.11 23.89 0.81
CA GLY A 11 4.87 24.64 1.05
C GLY A 11 3.84 24.36 -0.05
N THR A 12 4.29 24.35 -1.30
CA THR A 12 3.45 23.96 -2.45
C THR A 12 3.00 22.50 -2.35
N ILE A 13 3.88 21.56 -1.99
CA ILE A 13 3.48 20.16 -1.77
C ILE A 13 2.41 20.05 -0.67
N ALA A 14 2.58 20.76 0.44
CA ALA A 14 1.60 20.81 1.52
C ALA A 14 0.26 21.44 1.11
N ALA A 15 0.27 22.46 0.25
CA ALA A 15 -0.94 23.07 -0.31
C ALA A 15 -1.67 22.10 -1.26
N ASN A 16 -0.92 21.42 -2.12
CA ASN A 16 -1.46 20.43 -3.05
C ASN A 16 -2.12 19.26 -2.33
N TRP A 17 -1.60 18.84 -1.18
CA TRP A 17 -2.25 17.81 -0.36
C TRP A 17 -3.52 18.33 0.35
N ARG A 18 -3.54 19.59 0.80
CA ARG A 18 -4.70 20.18 1.48
C ARG A 18 -5.93 20.30 0.57
N SER A 19 -5.74 20.47 -0.74
CA SER A 19 -6.83 20.60 -1.70
C SER A 19 -7.77 19.36 -1.75
N PRO A 20 -7.28 18.13 -2.02
CA PRO A 20 -8.13 16.94 -1.96
C PRO A 20 -8.59 16.60 -0.55
N ASP A 21 -7.83 16.98 0.49
CA ASP A 21 -8.28 16.79 1.87
C ASP A 21 -9.50 17.65 2.23
N ALA A 22 -9.49 18.92 1.84
CA ALA A 22 -10.64 19.81 1.99
C ALA A 22 -11.83 19.41 1.11
N ALA A 23 -11.58 18.81 -0.06
CA ALA A 23 -12.63 18.28 -0.93
C ALA A 23 -13.21 16.94 -0.44
N SER A 24 -12.52 16.27 0.49
CA SER A 24 -12.97 15.00 1.06
C SER A 24 -14.00 15.23 2.17
N GLY A 25 -14.99 14.33 2.26
CA GLY A 25 -16.00 14.41 3.33
C GLY A 25 -15.40 14.19 4.72
N PRO A 26 -16.11 14.59 5.79
CA PRO A 26 -15.58 14.54 7.17
C PRO A 26 -15.27 13.12 7.69
N SER A 27 -15.81 12.09 7.03
CA SER A 27 -15.55 10.68 7.34
C SER A 27 -14.32 10.11 6.61
N ALA A 28 -13.80 10.82 5.61
CA ALA A 28 -12.64 10.40 4.84
C ALA A 28 -11.33 10.83 5.53
N ARG A 29 -10.27 10.09 5.25
CA ARG A 29 -8.91 10.43 5.70
C ARG A 29 -8.00 10.46 4.49
N THR A 30 -7.50 11.64 4.15
CA THR A 30 -6.57 11.79 3.04
C THR A 30 -5.19 11.33 3.46
N ALA A 31 -4.70 10.30 2.80
CA ALA A 31 -3.36 9.78 3.02
C ALA A 31 -2.36 10.45 2.06
N ALA A 32 -1.06 10.24 2.32
CA ALA A 32 -0.01 10.62 1.39
C ALA A 32 0.80 9.40 0.93
N VAL A 33 1.01 9.28 -0.38
CA VAL A 33 1.89 8.26 -0.96
C VAL A 33 3.25 8.90 -1.22
N VAL A 34 4.30 8.40 -0.57
CA VAL A 34 5.67 8.96 -0.62
C VAL A 34 6.72 7.91 -1.03
N LYS A 35 6.29 6.88 -1.75
CA LYS A 35 7.16 5.85 -2.34
C LYS A 35 8.17 6.43 -3.33
N ALA A 36 9.22 5.68 -3.64
CA ALA A 36 10.29 6.07 -4.57
C ALA A 36 10.87 7.45 -4.20
N ASP A 37 11.19 7.61 -2.91
CA ASP A 37 11.70 8.87 -2.35
C ASP A 37 10.80 10.10 -2.62
N ALA A 38 9.48 9.92 -2.44
CA ALA A 38 8.43 10.87 -2.82
C ALA A 38 8.44 11.26 -4.31
N CYS A 39 8.81 10.31 -5.18
CA CYS A 39 9.06 10.50 -6.60
C CYS A 39 10.31 11.35 -6.92
N GLY A 40 11.33 11.34 -6.04
CA GLY A 40 12.63 12.02 -6.24
C GLY A 40 12.97 13.23 -5.32
N PRO A 41 12.02 14.02 -4.79
CA PRO A 41 12.30 15.17 -3.94
C PRO A 41 12.84 14.89 -2.53
N GLY A 42 12.87 13.63 -2.09
CA GLY A 42 13.26 13.28 -0.72
C GLY A 42 12.06 13.01 0.20
N ALA A 43 11.73 11.74 0.41
CA ALA A 43 10.59 11.29 1.19
C ALA A 43 10.61 11.80 2.64
N LYS A 44 11.79 11.89 3.28
CA LYS A 44 11.91 12.35 4.67
C LYS A 44 11.48 13.81 4.84
N ALA A 45 11.92 14.70 3.94
CA ALA A 45 11.58 16.12 3.99
C ALA A 45 10.11 16.35 3.63
N VAL A 46 9.66 15.71 2.55
CA VAL A 46 8.26 15.75 2.09
C VAL A 46 7.31 15.25 3.16
N ALA A 47 7.57 14.08 3.74
CA ALA A 47 6.68 13.50 4.75
C ALA A 47 6.61 14.33 6.03
N LYS A 48 7.72 14.92 6.47
CA LYS A 48 7.71 15.86 7.61
C LYS A 48 6.85 17.09 7.31
N ALA A 49 6.93 17.65 6.11
CA ALA A 49 6.08 18.77 5.71
C ALA A 49 4.59 18.38 5.71
N LEU A 50 4.27 17.26 5.07
CA LEU A 50 2.90 16.71 5.01
C LEU A 50 2.34 16.37 6.40
N ALA A 51 3.16 15.81 7.30
CA ALA A 51 2.76 15.54 8.68
C ALA A 51 2.42 16.82 9.43
N ARG A 52 3.19 17.92 9.25
CA ARG A 52 2.83 19.23 9.82
C ARG A 52 1.54 19.78 9.23
N SER A 53 1.22 19.46 7.98
CA SER A 53 -0.02 19.88 7.33
C SER A 53 -1.26 19.09 7.72
N GLY A 54 -1.11 17.95 8.40
CA GLY A 54 -2.23 17.16 8.91
C GLY A 54 -2.21 15.68 8.53
N VAL A 55 -1.30 15.25 7.65
CA VAL A 55 -1.25 13.83 7.23
C VAL A 55 -0.94 12.92 8.42
N ARG A 56 -1.77 11.90 8.61
CA ARG A 56 -1.58 10.85 9.63
C ARG A 56 -1.46 9.45 9.06
N THR A 57 -1.65 9.28 7.76
CA THR A 57 -1.52 8.00 7.06
C THR A 57 -0.59 8.18 5.85
N PHE A 58 0.45 7.37 5.79
CA PHE A 58 1.43 7.35 4.71
C PHE A 58 1.47 6.00 4.03
N PHE A 59 1.84 5.99 2.75
CA PHE A 59 2.08 4.79 1.97
C PHE A 59 3.45 4.83 1.30
N VAL A 60 4.17 3.73 1.35
CA VAL A 60 5.48 3.50 0.72
C VAL A 60 5.44 2.20 -0.10
N ALA A 61 6.42 1.99 -0.98
CA ALA A 61 6.51 0.79 -1.78
C ALA A 61 7.06 -0.40 -0.98
N MET A 62 8.14 -0.18 -0.23
CA MET A 62 8.93 -1.25 0.42
C MET A 62 9.12 -1.00 1.93
N ALA A 63 9.43 -2.06 2.68
CA ALA A 63 9.58 -1.96 4.13
C ALA A 63 10.76 -1.06 4.53
N GLU A 64 11.83 -1.05 3.74
CA GLU A 64 13.02 -0.20 3.92
C GLU A 64 12.66 1.28 3.80
N GLU A 65 11.85 1.65 2.81
CA GLU A 65 11.33 3.03 2.69
C GLU A 65 10.51 3.39 3.94
N GLY A 66 9.69 2.46 4.43
CA GLY A 66 8.88 2.63 5.64
C GLY A 66 9.73 2.82 6.89
N SER A 67 10.83 2.07 7.02
CA SER A 67 11.79 2.21 8.13
C SER A 67 12.43 3.60 8.15
N GLY A 68 12.91 4.08 7.00
CA GLY A 68 13.50 5.41 6.87
C GLY A 68 12.49 6.52 7.12
N LEU A 69 11.24 6.31 6.71
CA LEU A 69 10.13 7.23 6.95
C LEU A 69 9.75 7.28 8.43
N ARG A 70 9.66 6.14 9.12
CA ARG A 70 9.36 6.04 10.55
C ARG A 70 10.37 6.81 11.38
N GLN A 71 11.66 6.66 11.08
CA GLN A 71 12.73 7.41 11.75
C GLN A 71 12.58 8.93 11.57
N ALA A 72 12.12 9.38 10.40
CA ALA A 72 11.91 10.79 10.12
C ALA A 72 10.65 11.37 10.80
N LEU A 73 9.58 10.58 10.89
CA LEU A 73 8.27 11.02 11.40
C LEU A 73 8.07 10.80 12.90
N ARG A 74 8.85 9.92 13.53
CA ARG A 74 8.63 9.39 14.89
C ARG A 74 7.31 8.56 14.98
N PRO A 75 6.98 7.95 16.14
CA PRO A 75 5.72 7.26 16.32
C PRO A 75 4.50 8.18 16.11
N GLY A 76 3.36 7.60 15.73
CA GLY A 76 2.11 8.33 15.54
C GLY A 76 1.46 8.06 14.18
N PRO A 77 2.03 8.55 13.07
CA PRO A 77 1.47 8.28 11.74
C PRO A 77 1.48 6.79 11.40
N ARG A 78 0.43 6.31 10.75
CA ARG A 78 0.38 4.96 10.17
C ARG A 78 1.17 4.94 8.87
N ILE A 79 1.98 3.92 8.66
CA ILE A 79 2.78 3.75 7.44
C ILE A 79 2.44 2.39 6.85
N PHE A 80 1.86 2.40 5.65
CA PHE A 80 1.46 1.22 4.91
C PHE A 80 2.46 0.89 3.81
N VAL A 81 2.72 -0.40 3.60
CA VAL A 81 3.71 -0.90 2.63
C VAL A 81 3.00 -1.64 1.51
N PHE A 82 3.01 -1.09 0.30
CA PHE A 82 2.37 -1.69 -0.89
C PHE A 82 2.99 -3.03 -1.32
N GLY A 83 4.24 -3.30 -0.94
CA GLY A 83 4.88 -4.58 -1.15
C GLY A 83 4.27 -5.73 -0.34
N GLY A 84 3.52 -5.43 0.72
CA GLY A 84 3.08 -6.45 1.66
C GLY A 84 4.22 -6.91 2.57
N HIS A 85 4.23 -8.20 2.93
CA HIS A 85 5.23 -8.79 3.83
C HIS A 85 6.13 -9.76 3.06
N MET A 86 7.35 -9.34 2.71
CA MET A 86 8.36 -10.19 2.04
C MET A 86 9.09 -11.11 3.02
N ALA A 87 9.92 -12.03 2.51
CA ALA A 87 10.50 -13.09 3.35
C ALA A 87 11.31 -12.56 4.54
N ASP A 88 12.03 -11.46 4.33
CA ASP A 88 12.99 -10.90 5.29
C ASP A 88 12.48 -9.61 5.97
N ASP A 89 11.22 -9.25 5.77
CA ASP A 89 10.68 -7.97 6.26
C ASP A 89 10.19 -8.04 7.71
N ALA A 90 10.08 -9.22 8.31
CA ALA A 90 9.37 -9.41 9.58
C ALA A 90 9.89 -8.48 10.70
N ASP A 91 11.22 -8.44 10.88
CA ASP A 91 11.84 -7.58 11.87
C ASP A 91 11.63 -6.09 11.57
N THR A 92 11.82 -5.68 10.31
CA THR A 92 11.60 -4.30 9.86
C THR A 92 10.17 -3.85 10.10
N LEU A 93 9.19 -4.67 9.72
CA LEU A 93 7.77 -4.38 9.92
C LEU A 93 7.42 -4.24 11.40
N LYS A 94 7.97 -5.11 12.26
CA LYS A 94 7.72 -5.08 13.70
C LYS A 94 8.38 -3.89 14.38
N GLN A 95 9.69 -3.71 14.16
CA GLN A 95 10.48 -2.65 14.80
C GLN A 95 9.97 -1.25 14.46
N HIS A 96 9.46 -1.05 13.25
CA HIS A 96 8.97 0.25 12.79
C HIS A 96 7.44 0.39 12.79
N GLU A 97 6.72 -0.58 13.35
CA GLU A 97 5.25 -0.62 13.42
C GLU A 97 4.59 -0.32 12.06
N LEU A 98 5.10 -0.96 11.01
CA LEU A 98 4.61 -0.80 9.65
C LEU A 98 3.44 -1.75 9.38
N PHE A 99 2.49 -1.29 8.57
CA PHE A 99 1.32 -2.07 8.17
C PHE A 99 1.57 -2.64 6.76
N ALA A 100 1.83 -3.94 6.66
CA ALA A 100 1.93 -4.61 5.38
C ALA A 100 0.56 -4.64 4.67
N LEU A 101 0.51 -4.30 3.37
CA LEU A 101 -0.66 -4.51 2.51
C LEU A 101 -0.57 -5.88 1.86
N LEU A 102 -1.22 -6.88 2.44
CA LEU A 102 -1.16 -8.27 1.99
C LEU A 102 -2.11 -8.48 0.81
N TYR A 103 -1.60 -9.07 -0.27
CA TYR A 103 -2.37 -9.35 -1.48
C TYR A 103 -2.18 -10.77 -2.00
N ALA A 104 -1.47 -11.62 -1.27
CA ALA A 104 -1.25 -13.02 -1.66
C ALA A 104 -1.37 -13.96 -0.44
N PRO A 105 -1.93 -15.18 -0.60
CA PRO A 105 -2.05 -16.15 0.50
C PRO A 105 -0.72 -16.44 1.21
N LEU A 106 0.38 -16.56 0.46
CA LEU A 106 1.71 -16.76 1.07
C LEU A 106 2.10 -15.63 2.01
N GLN A 107 1.78 -14.38 1.67
CA GLN A 107 2.06 -13.23 2.54
C GLN A 107 1.17 -13.28 3.80
N ILE A 108 -0.09 -13.70 3.68
CA ILE A 108 -1.00 -13.88 4.83
C ILE A 108 -0.46 -14.95 5.79
N THR A 109 -0.13 -16.12 5.25
CA THR A 109 0.44 -17.22 6.04
C THR A 109 1.73 -16.79 6.73
N ARG A 110 2.67 -16.17 5.99
CA ARG A 110 3.91 -15.64 6.54
C ARG A 110 3.65 -14.63 7.66
N HIS A 111 2.78 -13.66 7.43
CA HIS A 111 2.47 -12.61 8.41
C HIS A 111 1.88 -13.19 9.69
N ARG A 112 0.96 -14.14 9.58
CA ARG A 112 0.35 -14.80 10.76
C ARG A 112 1.35 -15.65 11.54
N GLN A 113 2.30 -16.29 10.87
CA GLN A 113 3.29 -17.16 11.51
C GLN A 113 4.42 -16.37 12.17
N THR A 114 4.93 -15.33 11.51
CA THR A 114 6.13 -14.60 11.94
C THR A 114 5.80 -13.35 12.76
N LEU A 115 4.61 -12.76 12.59
CA LEU A 115 4.17 -11.53 13.26
C LEU A 115 2.79 -11.69 13.91
N PRO A 116 2.62 -12.65 14.85
CA PRO A 116 1.35 -12.87 15.52
C PRO A 116 0.88 -11.60 16.23
N GLY A 117 -0.36 -11.18 15.95
CA GLY A 117 -0.98 -9.98 16.53
C GLY A 117 -0.54 -8.65 15.89
N HIS A 118 0.43 -8.65 14.96
CA HIS A 118 0.82 -7.43 14.25
C HIS A 118 -0.22 -7.08 13.19
N ARG A 119 -0.62 -5.80 13.14
CA ARG A 119 -1.66 -5.30 12.26
C ARG A 119 -1.18 -5.25 10.82
N PHE A 120 -2.07 -5.62 9.91
CA PHE A 120 -1.88 -5.52 8.47
C PHE A 120 -3.16 -5.01 7.83
N ALA A 121 -3.10 -4.69 6.54
CA ALA A 121 -4.28 -4.44 5.72
C ALA A 121 -4.26 -5.40 4.53
N VAL A 122 -5.41 -5.64 3.92
CA VAL A 122 -5.55 -6.52 2.75
C VAL A 122 -5.83 -5.66 1.54
N GLN A 123 -5.11 -5.93 0.44
CA GLN A 123 -5.38 -5.34 -0.85
C GLN A 123 -6.18 -6.33 -1.71
N ILE A 124 -7.37 -5.89 -2.10
CA ILE A 124 -8.30 -6.63 -2.96
C ILE A 124 -8.16 -6.09 -4.38
N ASP A 125 -8.02 -6.98 -5.36
CA ASP A 125 -7.95 -6.59 -6.77
C ASP A 125 -9.36 -6.63 -7.35
N THR A 126 -9.89 -5.46 -7.69
CA THR A 126 -11.24 -5.32 -8.24
C THR A 126 -11.22 -5.12 -9.77
N GLY A 127 -10.11 -5.42 -10.45
CA GLY A 127 -10.03 -5.39 -11.91
C GLY A 127 -8.81 -4.67 -12.51
N ILE A 128 -7.85 -4.22 -11.69
CA ILE A 128 -6.57 -3.70 -12.20
C ILE A 128 -5.65 -4.86 -12.65
N ASN A 129 -5.92 -6.09 -12.17
CA ASN A 129 -5.23 -7.33 -12.53
C ASN A 129 -3.72 -7.24 -12.35
N ARG A 130 -3.29 -6.66 -11.22
CA ARG A 130 -1.87 -6.42 -10.94
C ARG A 130 -1.44 -7.06 -9.63
N ARG A 131 -2.22 -6.88 -8.56
CA ARG A 131 -1.94 -7.38 -7.21
C ARG A 131 -3.25 -7.48 -6.43
N GLY A 132 -3.64 -8.70 -6.07
CA GLY A 132 -4.74 -9.01 -5.16
C GLY A 132 -4.89 -10.50 -4.97
N ILE A 133 -5.63 -10.88 -3.94
CA ILE A 133 -5.87 -12.28 -3.57
C ILE A 133 -6.54 -13.05 -4.72
N ASP A 134 -7.30 -12.36 -5.57
CA ASP A 134 -8.02 -12.94 -6.71
C ASP A 134 -7.12 -13.30 -7.90
N ALA A 135 -5.96 -12.65 -8.05
CA ALA A 135 -5.03 -12.92 -9.16
C ALA A 135 -4.46 -14.35 -9.10
N LEU A 136 -4.35 -14.93 -7.90
CA LEU A 136 -3.91 -16.33 -7.74
C LEU A 136 -4.97 -17.33 -8.20
N ALA A 137 -6.24 -17.06 -7.92
CA ALA A 137 -7.33 -17.91 -8.37
C ALA A 137 -7.40 -17.87 -9.91
N SER A 138 -7.32 -16.68 -10.49
CA SER A 138 -7.29 -16.50 -11.95
C SER A 138 -6.10 -17.24 -12.61
N ALA A 139 -4.90 -17.17 -12.02
CA ALA A 139 -3.72 -17.93 -12.50
C ALA A 139 -3.85 -19.45 -12.35
N ALA A 140 -4.64 -19.93 -11.40
CA ALA A 140 -4.96 -21.35 -11.22
C ALA A 140 -6.12 -21.83 -12.10
N GLY A 141 -6.69 -20.97 -12.96
CA GLY A 141 -7.87 -21.29 -13.77
C GLY A 141 -9.17 -21.39 -12.98
N ILE A 142 -9.22 -20.83 -11.77
CA ILE A 142 -10.36 -20.92 -10.86
C ILE A 142 -10.90 -19.50 -10.61
N ILE A 143 -12.21 -19.30 -10.78
CA ILE A 143 -12.84 -18.04 -10.35
C ILE A 143 -12.89 -18.06 -8.81
N PRO A 144 -12.35 -17.04 -8.10
CA PRO A 144 -12.46 -16.96 -6.65
C PRO A 144 -13.93 -17.03 -6.21
N TYR A 145 -14.19 -17.73 -5.10
CA TYR A 145 -15.56 -17.98 -4.62
C TYR A 145 -16.39 -16.70 -4.50
N GLU A 146 -15.79 -15.64 -3.96
CA GLU A 146 -16.46 -14.35 -3.76
C GLU A 146 -16.83 -13.67 -5.09
N SER A 147 -15.94 -13.74 -6.10
CA SER A 147 -16.23 -13.26 -7.46
C SER A 147 -17.34 -14.06 -8.13
N ARG A 148 -17.38 -15.40 -7.95
CA ARG A 148 -18.45 -16.25 -8.46
C ARG A 148 -19.82 -15.86 -7.85
N THR A 149 -19.84 -15.57 -6.55
CA THR A 149 -21.09 -15.16 -5.88
C THR A 149 -21.53 -13.74 -6.23
N ALA A 150 -20.58 -12.82 -6.49
CA ALA A 150 -20.87 -11.43 -6.86
C ALA A 150 -21.38 -11.25 -8.30
N LEU A 151 -21.00 -12.15 -9.23
CA LEU A 151 -21.47 -12.13 -10.62
C LEU A 151 -22.99 -12.41 -10.76
N GLY A 152 -23.61 -13.01 -9.75
CA GLY A 152 -25.05 -13.31 -9.73
C GLY A 152 -25.53 -14.20 -10.89
N PRO A 153 -26.85 -14.35 -11.10
CA PRO A 153 -27.42 -15.20 -12.16
C PRO A 153 -27.24 -14.63 -13.58
N ARG A 154 -26.50 -13.52 -13.74
CA ARG A 154 -26.33 -12.81 -15.02
C ARG A 154 -25.42 -13.55 -16.01
N TYR A 155 -24.63 -14.50 -15.53
CA TYR A 155 -23.70 -15.27 -16.35
C TYR A 155 -23.91 -16.77 -16.11
N ALA A 156 -24.37 -17.48 -17.14
CA ALA A 156 -24.48 -18.93 -17.09
C ALA A 156 -23.09 -19.58 -17.31
N PRO A 157 -22.67 -20.55 -16.48
CA PRO A 157 -21.42 -21.24 -16.71
C PRO A 157 -21.48 -22.02 -18.03
N ARG A 158 -20.43 -21.90 -18.84
CA ARG A 158 -20.20 -22.74 -20.01
C ARG A 158 -19.00 -23.63 -19.74
N TYR A 159 -19.22 -24.93 -19.73
CA TYR A 159 -18.17 -25.93 -19.57
C TYR A 159 -17.62 -26.28 -20.95
N LEU A 160 -16.30 -26.28 -21.08
CA LEU A 160 -15.60 -26.77 -22.26
C LEU A 160 -14.90 -28.07 -21.85
N GLU A 161 -15.14 -29.12 -22.61
CA GLU A 161 -14.39 -30.37 -22.47
C GLU A 161 -13.07 -30.24 -23.25
N ALA A 162 -12.00 -30.83 -22.74
CA ALA A 162 -10.72 -30.84 -23.44
C ALA A 162 -10.87 -31.66 -24.74
N GLU A 163 -10.47 -31.08 -25.87
CA GLU A 163 -10.33 -31.85 -27.11
C GLU A 163 -9.23 -32.91 -26.91
N ALA A 164 -9.56 -34.15 -27.26
CA ALA A 164 -8.73 -35.34 -27.04
C ALA A 164 -7.43 -35.34 -27.85
#